data_AF-A0A9E5NA12-F1
#
_entry.id   AF-A0A9E5NA12-F1
#
_cell.length_a   1.000
_cell.length_b   1.000
_cell.length_c   1.000
_cell.angle_alpha   90.00
_cell.angle_beta   90.00
_cell.angle_gamma   90.00
#
_symmetry.space_group_name_H-M   'P 1'
#
loop_
_entity.id
_entity.type
_entity.pdbx_description
1 polymer ?
#
loop_
_entity_poly.entity_id
_entity_poly.type
_entity_poly.pdbx_seq_one_letter_code
_entity_poly.pdbx_strand_id
1 'polypeptide(L)' 'FELPQISIAVVRGACLGGGCELASSCDLILASEDSSFATPEINVGCYPPVALARFPSQIGYHRA' A
#
# COMPACT_ATOMS: atom_id res chain seq x y z
N PHE A 1 -0.10 14.52 5.52
CA PHE A 1 0.06 14.55 6.98
C PHE A 1 1.46 14.05 7.26
N GLU A 2 2.35 14.94 7.70
CA GLU A 2 3.65 14.53 8.21
C GLU A 2 3.53 14.42 9.72
N LEU A 3 3.73 13.20 10.23
CA LEU A 3 3.86 12.96 11.65
C LEU A 3 5.32 13.26 12.03
N PRO A 4 5.59 13.87 13.19
CA PRO A 4 6.96 14.11 13.63
C PRO A 4 7.71 12.81 13.99
N GLN A 5 7.00 11.69 14.12
CA GLN A 5 7.57 10.37 14.38
C GLN A 5 7.72 9.55 13.10
N ILE A 6 8.73 8.67 13.08
CA ILE A 6 8.88 7.65 12.04
C ILE A 6 7.76 6.60 12.20
N SER A 7 7.06 6.34 11.11
CA SER A 7 5.96 5.40 11.01
C SER A 7 6.40 4.12 10.30
N ILE A 8 6.04 2.97 10.87
CA ILE A 8 6.41 1.65 10.33
C ILE A 8 5.15 0.80 10.21
N ALA A 9 4.85 0.33 8.99
CA ALA A 9 3.84 -0.68 8.74
C ALA A 9 4.45 -2.07 8.88
N VAL A 10 3.93 -2.89 9.79
CA VAL A 10 4.32 -4.31 9.91
C VAL A 10 3.22 -5.16 9.30
N VAL A 11 3.55 -5.84 8.20
CA VAL A 11 2.62 -6.64 7.41
C VAL A 11 2.91 -8.12 7.58
N ARG A 12 1.84 -8.88 7.85
CA ARG A 12 1.84 -10.35 7.84
C ARG A 12 0.61 -10.83 7.07
N GLY A 13 0.83 -11.73 6.11
CA GLY A 13 -0.25 -12.23 5.24
C GLY A 13 -0.75 -11.16 4.26
N ALA A 14 -2.06 -11.12 4.02
CA ALA A 14 -2.63 -10.27 2.97
C ALA A 14 -2.80 -8.81 3.41
N CYS A 15 -2.14 -7.89 2.71
CA CYS A 15 -2.33 -6.45 2.78
C CYS A 15 -3.14 -6.02 1.55
N LEU A 16 -4.43 -5.73 1.72
CA LEU A 16 -5.34 -5.50 0.59
C LEU A 16 -5.97 -4.11 0.66
N GLY A 17 -6.13 -3.50 -0.50
CA GLY A 17 -6.89 -2.27 -0.70
C GLY A 17 -6.47 -1.14 0.23
N GLY A 18 -7.38 -0.64 1.07
CA GLY A 18 -7.07 0.39 2.06
C GLY A 18 -5.88 0.06 2.99
N GLY A 19 -5.60 -1.22 3.25
CA GLY A 19 -4.40 -1.64 3.98
C GLY A 19 -3.10 -1.37 3.21
N CYS A 20 -3.11 -1.62 1.90
CA CYS A 20 -2.01 -1.28 0.98
C CYS A 20 -1.80 0.23 0.92
N GLU A 21 -2.90 0.99 0.82
CA GLU A 21 -2.86 2.46 0.80
C GLU A 21 -2.30 3.04 2.10
N LEU A 22 -2.69 2.49 3.25
CA LEU A 22 -2.14 2.86 4.55
C LEU A 22 -0.65 2.52 4.66
N ALA A 23 -0.25 1.30 4.30
CA ALA A 23 1.15 0.89 4.34
C ALA A 23 2.03 1.77 3.45
N SER A 24 1.54 2.15 2.26
CA SER A 24 2.24 3.06 1.34
C SER A 24 2.43 4.49 1.87
N SER A 25 1.70 4.84 2.92
CA SER A 25 1.78 6.13 3.59
C SER A 25 2.75 6.14 4.77
N CYS A 26 3.26 4.96 5.18
CA CYS A 26 4.31 4.85 6.20
C CYS A 26 5.71 5.10 5.60
N ASP A 27 6.65 5.46 6.47
CA ASP A 27 8.06 5.68 6.09
C ASP A 27 8.75 4.35 5.73
N LEU A 28 8.41 3.28 6.46
CA LEU A 28 8.95 1.94 6.24
C LEU A 28 7.85 0.88 6.26
N ILE A 29 8.04 -0.17 5.46
CA ILE A 29 7.20 -1.37 5.46
C ILE A 29 8.09 -2.57 5.78
N LEU A 30 7.74 -3.31 6.83
CA LEU A 30 8.34 -4.59 7.19
C LEU A 30 7.32 -5.68 6.88
N ALA A 31 7.63 -6.56 5.94
CA ALA A 31 6.74 -7.63 5.50
C ALA A 31 7.34 -9.01 5.81
N SER A 32 6.51 -9.94 6.29
CA SER A 32 6.90 -11.35 6.38
C SER A 32 6.98 -12.00 4.99
N GLU A 33 7.71 -13.11 4.86
CA GLU A 33 7.88 -13.81 3.57
C GLU A 33 6.55 -14.29 2.96
N ASP A 34 5.55 -14.58 3.79
CA ASP A 34 4.19 -14.99 3.38
C ASP A 34 3.26 -13.80 3.08
N SER A 35 3.78 -12.57 3.09
CA SER A 35 2.96 -11.38 2.84
C SER A 35 2.66 -11.18 1.36
N SER A 36 1.45 -10.69 1.08
CA SER A 36 1.04 -10.29 -0.27
C SER A 36 0.37 -8.91 -0.25
N PHE A 37 0.53 -8.18 -1.35
CA PHE A 37 0.01 -6.81 -1.51
C PHE A 37 -0.83 -6.75 -2.78
N ALA A 38 -2.06 -6.23 -2.68
CA ALA A 38 -2.90 -6.01 -3.85
C ALA A 38 -3.96 -4.92 -3.61
N THR A 39 -4.49 -4.39 -4.70
CA THR A 39 -5.64 -3.47 -4.72
C THR A 39 -6.81 -4.11 -5.48
N PRO A 40 -7.62 -4.96 -4.81
CA PRO A 40 -8.68 -5.74 -5.46
C PRO A 40 -9.96 -4.93 -5.73
N GLU A 41 -9.96 -3.61 -5.49
CA GLU A 41 -11.11 -2.69 -5.64
C GLU A 41 -11.80 -2.80 -7.00
N ILE A 42 -11.04 -3.12 -8.05
CA ILE A 42 -11.59 -3.30 -9.41
C ILE A 42 -12.63 -4.42 -9.47
N ASN A 43 -12.53 -5.44 -8.62
CA ASN A 43 -13.46 -6.56 -8.57
C ASN A 43 -14.86 -6.15 -8.10
N VAL A 44 -14.99 -4.97 -7.48
CA VAL A 44 -16.27 -4.41 -7.04
C VAL A 44 -16.65 -3.12 -7.79
N GLY A 45 -16.01 -2.86 -8.94
CA GLY A 45 -16.28 -1.68 -9.76
C GLY A 45 -15.80 -0.37 -9.14
N CYS A 46 -14.83 -0.44 -8.22
CA CYS A 46 -14.21 0.72 -7.59
C CYS A 46 -12.75 0.87 -8.06
N TYR A 47 -12.11 1.97 -7.72
CA TYR A 47 -10.68 2.20 -7.95
C TYR A 47 -10.01 2.64 -6.63
N PRO A 48 -8.72 2.33 -6.42
CA PRO A 48 -7.97 2.69 -5.20
C PRO A 48 -7.30 4.08 -5.35
N PRO A 49 -7.88 5.16 -4.82
CA PRO A 49 -7.44 6.52 -5.12
C PRO A 49 -6.04 6.85 -4.57
N VAL A 50 -5.70 6.36 -3.38
CA VAL A 50 -4.39 6.62 -2.77
C VAL A 50 -3.33 5.77 -3.45
N ALA A 51 -3.64 4.52 -3.80
CA ALA A 51 -2.74 3.68 -4.57
C ALA A 51 -2.42 4.32 -5.94
N LEU A 52 -3.44 4.82 -6.66
CA LEU A 52 -3.23 5.51 -7.94
C LEU A 52 -2.30 6.73 -7.80
N ALA A 53 -2.43 7.49 -6.72
CA ALA A 53 -1.62 8.69 -6.48
C ALA A 53 -0.19 8.37 -6.04
N ARG A 54 0.03 7.27 -5.31
CA ARG A 54 1.33 6.98 -4.65
C ARG A 54 2.13 5.86 -5.31
N PHE A 55 1.48 4.83 -5.83
CA PHE A 55 2.19 3.65 -6.34
C PHE A 55 3.07 3.96 -7.54
N PRO A 56 2.70 4.82 -8.50
CA PRO A 56 3.59 5.13 -9.63
C PRO A 56 4.97 5.65 -9.21
N SER A 57 5.06 6.43 -8.13
CA SER A 57 6.35 6.92 -7.62
C SER A 57 7.09 5.91 -6.75
N GLN A 58 6.41 4.91 -6.19
CA GLN A 58 7.00 3.90 -5.31
C GLN A 58 7.42 2.62 -6.06
N ILE A 59 6.62 2.15 -7.02
CA ILE A 59 6.83 0.89 -7.75
C ILE A 59 6.90 1.08 -9.27
N GLY A 60 6.70 2.29 -9.78
CA GLY A 60 6.74 2.62 -11.21
C GLY A 60 5.39 2.43 -11.92
N TYR A 61 5.17 3.22 -12.97
CA TYR A 61 3.88 3.28 -13.71
C TYR A 61 3.40 1.95 -14.29
N HIS A 62 4.30 1.04 -14.67
CA HIS A 62 3.91 -0.24 -15.26
C HIS A 62 3.54 -1.29 -14.21
N ARG A 63 3.91 -1.07 -12.94
CA ARG A 63 3.58 -1.98 -11.83
C ARG A 63 2.41 -1.49 -11.00
N ALA A 64 2.22 -0.16 -10.93
CA ALA A 64 1.05 0.48 -10.35
C ALA A 64 -0.20 0.22 -11.20
#